data_AF-A0A8T4QJN6-F1
#
_entry.id   AF-A0A8T4QJN6-F1
#
_cell.length_a   1.000
_cell.length_b   1.000
_cell.length_c   1.000
_cell.angle_alpha   90.00
_cell.angle_beta   90.00
_cell.angle_gamma   90.00
#
_symmetry.space_group_name_H-M   'P 1'
#
loop_
_entity.id
_entity.type
_entity.pdbx_description
1 polymer ?
#
loop_
_entity_poly.entity_id
_entity_poly.type
_entity_poly.pdbx_seq_one_letter_code
_entity_poly.pdbx_strand_id
1 'polypeptide(L)'
;MSAEKEIVNYWYNKKGLFTINNIKTNNKDLGILAINPKSQEVFHVQVICSLTGTIDSKEMGISAEKISEEKFYDNSILEVVQKNISSIENPAIRRVLVLGSLPKSKKAGIIKEFGIMDIQIMEFENILYDVMENLDTQYYKNDIIRTLQLTKFLLLSEPAKMAKLLVNDSFTSNSRKEFLSNILSNDEIVKEFRKTNVDRLAAILKNSGLKAAEMAEMLEHNVLNKKTRKLFLNSLMEQENMRKLTKPKKARKLETTLGKFF
;
A
#
# COMPACT_ATOMS: atom_id res chain seq x y z
N MET A 1 0.29 23.77 7.94
CA MET A 1 0.00 22.82 6.84
C MET A 1 0.09 21.40 7.39
N SER A 2 -0.78 20.46 7.00
CA SER A 2 -0.68 19.07 7.44
C SER A 2 0.43 18.32 6.70
N ALA A 3 0.84 17.15 7.22
CA ALA A 3 1.93 16.37 6.64
C ALA A 3 1.63 15.92 5.20
N GLU A 4 0.40 15.48 4.94
CA GLU A 4 -0.05 15.02 3.63
C GLU A 4 -0.06 16.15 2.61
N LYS A 5 -0.51 17.34 3.01
CA LYS A 5 -0.44 18.53 2.16
C LYS A 5 1.00 18.90 1.83
N GLU A 6 1.93 18.79 2.77
CA GLU A 6 3.34 19.07 2.51
C GLU A 6 3.98 18.07 1.55
N ILE A 7 3.62 16.80 1.65
CA ILE A 7 4.09 15.76 0.73
C ILE A 7 3.56 16.03 -0.69
N VAL A 8 2.26 16.35 -0.83
CA VAL A 8 1.65 16.72 -2.12
C VAL A 8 2.27 18.02 -2.67
N ASN A 9 2.51 19.01 -1.82
CA ASN A 9 3.18 20.25 -2.16
C ASN A 9 4.58 20.01 -2.72
N TYR A 10 5.39 19.22 -2.01
CA TYR A 10 6.74 18.83 -2.45
C TYR A 10 6.70 18.08 -3.78
N TRP A 11 5.73 17.18 -3.96
CA TRP A 11 5.55 16.42 -5.19
C TRP A 11 5.28 17.32 -6.41
N TYR A 12 4.39 18.30 -6.29
CA TYR A 12 4.14 19.28 -7.36
C TYR A 12 5.36 20.17 -7.63
N ASN A 13 6.05 20.63 -6.58
CA ASN A 13 7.29 21.41 -6.71
C ASN A 13 8.37 20.63 -7.47
N LYS A 14 8.53 19.33 -7.19
CA LYS A 14 9.47 18.46 -7.93
C LYS A 14 9.11 18.29 -9.40
N LYS A 15 7.83 18.43 -9.75
CA LYS A 15 7.36 18.45 -11.15
C LYS A 15 7.51 19.82 -11.83
N GLY A 16 8.09 20.80 -11.14
CA GLY A 16 8.33 22.15 -11.66
C GLY A 16 7.11 23.06 -11.61
N LEU A 17 6.08 22.69 -10.83
CA LEU A 17 4.94 23.58 -10.58
C LEU A 17 5.25 24.48 -9.38
N PHE A 18 4.77 25.71 -9.44
CA PHE A 18 4.78 26.63 -8.31
C PHE A 18 3.53 26.41 -7.46
N THR A 19 3.66 26.35 -6.14
CA THR A 19 2.53 26.11 -5.25
C THR A 19 2.22 27.30 -4.35
N ILE A 20 0.93 27.60 -4.21
CA ILE A 20 0.38 28.52 -3.22
C ILE A 20 -0.38 27.70 -2.19
N ASN A 21 0.00 27.87 -0.93
CA ASN A 21 -0.49 27.08 0.20
C ASN A 21 -1.13 27.98 1.27
N ASN A 22 -1.82 27.37 2.24
CA ASN A 22 -2.44 28.04 3.39
C ASN A 22 -3.42 29.17 2.98
N ILE A 23 -4.05 29.03 1.82
CA ILE A 23 -5.09 29.95 1.36
C ILE A 23 -6.34 29.67 2.20
N LYS A 24 -7.00 30.72 2.70
CA LYS A 24 -8.20 30.61 3.53
C LYS A 24 -9.35 31.48 2.98
N THR A 25 -10.58 30.98 3.04
CA THR A 25 -11.83 31.77 2.92
C THR A 25 -12.63 31.52 4.20
N ASN A 26 -13.07 32.56 4.93
CA ASN A 26 -14.03 32.40 6.05
C ASN A 26 -13.80 31.14 6.95
N ASN A 27 -12.56 30.93 7.41
CA ASN A 27 -12.10 29.76 8.19
C ASN A 27 -12.03 28.39 7.48
N LYS A 28 -12.38 28.31 6.19
CA LYS A 28 -12.14 27.17 5.30
C LYS A 28 -10.74 27.23 4.68
N ASP A 29 -10.10 26.08 4.56
CA ASP A 29 -8.81 25.89 3.90
C ASP A 29 -9.04 25.44 2.44
N LEU A 30 -8.49 26.16 1.46
CA LEU A 30 -8.67 25.83 0.04
C LEU A 30 -7.70 24.76 -0.47
N GLY A 31 -6.84 24.20 0.38
CA GLY A 31 -5.83 23.24 -0.04
C GLY A 31 -4.64 23.93 -0.70
N ILE A 32 -4.27 23.44 -1.88
CA ILE A 32 -3.06 23.83 -2.62
C ILE A 32 -3.50 24.33 -4.00
N LEU A 33 -2.98 25.48 -4.43
CA LEU A 33 -3.00 25.86 -5.84
C LEU A 33 -1.63 25.56 -6.44
N ALA A 34 -1.54 24.60 -7.35
CA ALA A 34 -0.31 24.32 -8.09
C ALA A 34 -0.43 24.90 -9.50
N ILE A 35 0.54 25.73 -9.90
CA ILE A 35 0.52 26.48 -11.15
C ILE A 35 1.68 25.97 -12.00
N ASN A 36 1.37 25.57 -13.23
CA ASN A 36 2.40 25.24 -14.21
C ASN A 36 2.84 26.53 -14.92
N PRO A 37 4.08 27.01 -14.69
CA PRO A 37 4.54 28.27 -15.28
C PRO A 37 4.67 28.22 -16.80
N LYS A 38 4.77 27.01 -17.40
CA LYS A 38 4.91 26.84 -18.85
C LYS A 38 3.56 26.81 -19.57
N SER A 39 2.60 26.05 -19.04
CA SER A 39 1.27 25.89 -19.66
C SER A 39 0.22 26.85 -19.12
N GLN A 40 0.51 27.59 -18.04
CA GLN A 40 -0.44 28.40 -17.29
C GLN A 40 -1.64 27.62 -16.73
N GLU A 41 -1.58 26.28 -16.74
CA GLU A 41 -2.58 25.43 -16.09
C GLU A 41 -2.51 25.58 -14.58
N VAL A 42 -3.68 25.65 -13.95
CA VAL A 42 -3.83 25.77 -12.50
C VAL A 42 -4.50 24.50 -12.00
N PHE A 43 -3.91 23.87 -11.00
CA PHE A 43 -4.48 22.74 -10.29
C PHE A 43 -4.97 23.22 -8.94
N HIS A 44 -6.28 23.21 -8.72
CA HIS A 44 -6.87 23.38 -7.41
C HIS A 44 -6.94 22.02 -6.73
N VAL A 45 -6.09 21.81 -5.72
CA VAL A 45 -5.84 20.50 -5.12
C VAL A 45 -6.35 20.47 -3.68
N GLN A 46 -7.23 19.52 -3.41
CA GLN A 46 -7.72 19.22 -2.07
C GLN A 46 -7.15 17.89 -1.60
N VAL A 47 -6.64 17.84 -0.37
CA VAL A 47 -6.02 16.63 0.20
C VAL A 47 -6.87 16.15 1.37
N ILE A 48 -7.46 14.97 1.24
CA ILE A 48 -8.30 14.31 2.24
C ILE A 48 -7.79 12.88 2.43
N CYS A 49 -6.85 12.72 3.35
CA CYS A 49 -6.30 11.41 3.71
C CYS A 49 -6.87 10.97 5.06
N SER A 50 -7.45 9.77 5.12
CA SER A 50 -7.84 9.13 6.38
C SER A 50 -7.08 7.81 6.52
N LEU A 51 -6.48 7.57 7.70
CA LEU A 51 -5.76 6.35 8.02
C LEU A 51 -6.70 5.14 8.20
N THR A 52 -7.95 5.37 8.61
CA THR A 52 -8.95 4.32 8.84
C THR A 52 -9.79 3.99 7.61
N GLY A 53 -9.46 4.60 6.46
CA GLY A 53 -9.74 4.04 5.15
C GLY A 53 -11.21 3.75 4.87
N THR A 54 -12.01 4.79 4.68
CA THR A 54 -13.05 4.82 3.65
C THR A 54 -13.62 6.24 3.62
N ILE A 55 -13.68 6.85 2.43
CA ILE A 55 -14.86 7.67 2.14
C ILE A 55 -16.00 6.65 2.10
N ASP A 56 -16.49 6.22 3.26
CA ASP A 56 -17.64 5.34 3.29
C ASP A 56 -18.80 6.29 3.10
N SER A 57 -19.36 6.25 1.90
CA SER A 57 -20.60 6.93 1.55
C SER A 57 -21.74 6.65 2.54
N LYS A 58 -21.59 5.65 3.42
CA LYS A 58 -22.51 5.34 4.52
C LYS A 58 -22.14 5.91 5.89
N GLU A 59 -20.85 6.04 6.24
CA GLU A 59 -20.44 6.53 7.58
C GLU A 59 -20.19 8.04 7.62
N MET A 60 -19.89 8.68 6.48
CA MET A 60 -19.81 10.15 6.43
C MET A 60 -21.10 10.84 6.00
N GLY A 61 -22.07 10.14 5.39
CA GLY A 61 -23.32 10.78 4.93
C GLY A 61 -23.11 11.98 3.98
N ILE A 62 -21.95 12.04 3.30
CA ILE A 62 -21.55 13.11 2.40
C ILE A 62 -21.37 12.46 1.02
N SER A 63 -22.29 12.73 0.10
CA SER A 63 -22.17 12.32 -1.32
C SER A 63 -20.97 13.01 -1.97
N ALA A 64 -20.46 12.47 -3.09
CA ALA A 64 -19.41 13.14 -3.85
C ALA A 64 -19.83 14.58 -4.23
N GLU A 65 -21.13 14.80 -4.43
CA GLU A 65 -21.73 16.12 -4.69
C GLU A 65 -21.43 17.08 -3.55
N LYS A 66 -21.70 16.70 -2.29
CA LYS A 66 -21.43 17.56 -1.13
C LYS A 66 -19.94 17.86 -0.96
N ILE A 67 -19.05 16.89 -1.20
CA ILE A 67 -17.60 17.15 -1.21
C ILE A 67 -17.24 18.15 -2.33
N SER A 68 -17.79 17.95 -3.52
CA SER A 68 -17.53 18.82 -4.67
C SER A 68 -17.96 20.27 -4.40
N GLU A 69 -19.15 20.45 -3.83
CA GLU A 69 -19.70 21.75 -3.46
C GLU A 69 -18.85 22.41 -2.38
N GLU A 70 -18.60 21.73 -1.27
CA GLU A 70 -17.89 22.33 -0.13
C GLU A 70 -16.42 22.63 -0.41
N LYS A 71 -15.77 21.89 -1.32
CA LYS A 71 -14.32 21.95 -1.53
C LYS A 71 -13.87 22.63 -2.82
N PHE A 72 -14.74 22.69 -3.83
CA PHE A 72 -14.39 23.23 -5.14
C PHE A 72 -15.39 24.23 -5.70
N TYR A 73 -16.69 24.06 -5.47
CA TYR A 73 -17.74 24.87 -6.11
C TYR A 73 -18.42 25.91 -5.20
N ASP A 74 -18.03 25.99 -3.93
CA ASP A 74 -18.46 27.06 -3.03
C ASP A 74 -18.01 28.44 -3.59
N ASN A 75 -18.94 29.38 -3.70
CA ASN A 75 -18.67 30.71 -4.29
C ASN A 75 -17.48 31.42 -3.62
N SER A 76 -17.33 31.31 -2.30
CA SER A 76 -16.21 31.94 -1.59
C SER A 76 -14.87 31.30 -1.96
N ILE A 77 -14.86 29.99 -2.27
CA ILE A 77 -13.68 29.28 -2.77
C ILE A 77 -13.34 29.78 -4.18
N LEU A 78 -14.33 29.81 -5.08
CA LEU A 78 -14.12 30.25 -6.46
C LEU A 78 -13.58 31.69 -6.53
N GLU A 79 -14.13 32.61 -5.75
CA GLU A 79 -13.66 33.99 -5.66
C GLU A 79 -12.20 34.09 -5.19
N VAL A 80 -11.83 33.32 -4.17
CA VAL A 80 -10.46 33.33 -3.63
C VAL A 80 -9.49 32.65 -4.58
N VAL A 81 -9.87 31.55 -5.24
CA VAL A 81 -9.05 30.94 -6.30
C VAL A 81 -8.80 31.96 -7.41
N GLN A 82 -9.86 32.58 -7.94
CA GLN A 82 -9.76 33.57 -9.02
C GLN A 82 -8.89 34.76 -8.63
N LYS A 83 -9.00 35.23 -7.38
CA LYS A 83 -8.15 36.31 -6.85
C LYS A 83 -6.66 35.94 -6.89
N ASN A 84 -6.31 34.73 -6.47
CA ASN A 84 -4.92 34.28 -6.40
C ASN A 84 -4.29 34.00 -7.77
N ILE A 85 -5.10 33.78 -8.81
CA ILE A 85 -4.64 33.49 -10.18
C ILE A 85 -4.97 34.60 -11.17
N SER A 86 -5.43 35.76 -10.68
CA SER A 86 -5.88 36.89 -11.50
C SER A 86 -4.82 37.45 -12.46
N SER A 87 -3.55 37.18 -12.21
CA SER A 87 -2.41 37.55 -13.07
C SER A 87 -2.17 36.59 -14.24
N ILE A 88 -2.87 35.45 -14.28
CA ILE A 88 -2.77 34.45 -15.33
C ILE A 88 -3.87 34.72 -16.36
N GLU A 89 -3.50 34.77 -17.63
CA GLU A 89 -4.43 35.04 -18.72
C GLU A 89 -5.19 33.75 -19.07
N ASN A 90 -6.52 33.74 -18.95
CA ASN A 90 -7.39 32.59 -19.20
C ASN A 90 -6.92 31.26 -18.56
N PRO A 91 -6.82 31.20 -17.22
CA PRO A 91 -6.29 30.02 -16.54
C PRO A 91 -7.22 28.81 -16.75
N ALA A 92 -6.66 27.71 -17.26
CA ALA A 92 -7.34 26.43 -17.27
C ALA A 92 -7.25 25.79 -15.87
N ILE A 93 -8.32 25.91 -15.08
CA ILE A 93 -8.38 25.40 -13.70
C ILE A 93 -8.84 23.94 -13.72
N ARG A 94 -7.95 23.03 -13.31
CA ARG A 94 -8.23 21.61 -13.07
C ARG A 94 -8.45 21.36 -11.59
N ARG A 95 -9.49 20.61 -11.23
CA ARG A 95 -9.79 20.24 -9.84
C ARG A 95 -9.24 18.86 -9.54
N VAL A 96 -8.47 18.74 -8.47
CA VAL A 96 -7.84 17.50 -8.07
C VAL A 96 -8.18 17.19 -6.62
N LEU A 97 -8.71 16.00 -6.36
CA LEU A 97 -8.95 15.50 -5.02
C LEU A 97 -7.98 14.33 -4.75
N VAL A 98 -7.10 14.55 -3.79
CA VAL A 98 -6.13 13.56 -3.31
C VAL A 98 -6.73 12.81 -2.13
N LEU A 99 -6.89 11.50 -2.27
CA LEU A 99 -7.50 10.62 -1.29
C LEU A 99 -6.52 9.57 -0.79
N GLY A 100 -6.77 8.99 0.38
CA GLY A 100 -6.08 7.77 0.82
C GLY A 100 -6.36 6.56 -0.09
N SER A 101 -5.90 5.38 0.31
CA SER A 101 -6.18 4.13 -0.42
C SER A 101 -7.70 3.93 -0.63
N LEU A 102 -8.10 3.71 -1.88
CA LEU A 102 -9.49 3.44 -2.24
C LEU A 102 -9.77 1.92 -2.19
N PRO A 103 -10.95 1.49 -1.70
CA PRO A 103 -11.32 0.08 -1.74
C PRO A 103 -11.35 -0.43 -3.19
N LYS A 104 -10.61 -1.50 -3.49
CA LYS A 104 -10.51 -2.09 -4.85
C LYS A 104 -11.89 -2.32 -5.50
N SER A 105 -12.91 -2.70 -4.70
CA SER A 105 -14.28 -2.95 -5.16
C SER A 105 -15.07 -1.69 -5.53
N LYS A 106 -14.79 -0.54 -4.92
CA LYS A 106 -15.53 0.73 -5.12
C LYS A 106 -14.74 1.76 -5.95
N LYS A 107 -13.43 1.55 -6.14
CA LYS A 107 -12.51 2.50 -6.78
C LYS A 107 -13.01 3.04 -8.12
N ALA A 108 -13.43 2.17 -9.04
CA ALA A 108 -13.91 2.59 -10.36
C ALA A 108 -15.19 3.45 -10.28
N GLY A 109 -16.09 3.13 -9.35
CA GLY A 109 -17.31 3.91 -9.12
C GLY A 109 -17.01 5.32 -8.60
N ILE A 110 -16.14 5.42 -7.60
CA ILE A 110 -15.73 6.70 -7.00
C ILE A 110 -15.04 7.59 -8.05
N ILE A 111 -14.09 7.05 -8.82
CA ILE A 111 -13.39 7.80 -9.87
C ILE A 111 -14.39 8.31 -10.92
N LYS A 112 -15.37 7.48 -11.30
CA LYS A 112 -16.40 7.87 -12.27
C LYS A 112 -17.31 8.97 -11.74
N GLU A 113 -17.73 8.89 -10.47
CA GLU A 113 -18.62 9.86 -9.83
C GLU A 113 -17.99 11.26 -9.78
N PHE A 114 -16.74 11.36 -9.32
CA PHE A 114 -16.00 12.64 -9.32
C PHE A 114 -15.63 13.10 -10.74
N GLY A 115 -15.35 12.18 -11.66
CA GLY A 115 -15.05 12.52 -13.06
C GLY A 115 -16.21 13.21 -13.78
N ILE A 116 -17.47 12.85 -13.46
CA ILE A 116 -18.67 13.55 -13.99
C ILE A 116 -18.71 15.02 -13.53
N MET A 117 -18.12 15.32 -12.37
CA MET A 117 -18.05 16.66 -11.79
C MET A 117 -16.76 17.40 -12.16
N ASP A 118 -16.02 16.94 -13.17
CA ASP A 118 -14.73 17.51 -13.60
C ASP A 118 -13.70 17.58 -12.44
N ILE A 119 -13.71 16.56 -11.57
CA ILE A 119 -12.76 16.40 -10.47
C ILE A 119 -11.92 15.15 -10.72
N GLN A 120 -10.61 15.34 -10.84
CA GLN A 120 -9.65 14.25 -10.96
C GLN A 120 -9.31 13.66 -9.58
N ILE A 121 -9.46 12.34 -9.44
CA ILE A 121 -9.01 11.64 -8.24
C ILE A 121 -7.55 11.21 -8.37
N MET A 122 -6.78 11.45 -7.32
CA MET A 122 -5.43 10.91 -7.14
C MET A 122 -5.31 10.18 -5.82
N GLU A 123 -4.65 9.03 -5.81
CA GLU A 123 -4.38 8.30 -4.57
C GLU A 123 -3.06 8.76 -3.96
N PHE A 124 -3.12 9.10 -2.68
CA PHE A 124 -2.00 9.58 -1.89
C PHE A 124 -0.88 8.55 -1.79
N GLU A 125 -1.21 7.25 -1.78
CA GLU A 125 -0.20 6.18 -1.77
C GLU A 125 0.72 6.24 -3.00
N ASN A 126 0.19 6.59 -4.18
CA ASN A 126 0.98 6.72 -5.39
C ASN A 126 1.88 7.97 -5.34
N ILE A 127 1.36 9.08 -4.80
CA ILE A 127 2.13 10.30 -4.58
C ILE A 127 3.25 10.05 -3.56
N LEU A 128 2.93 9.41 -2.44
CA LEU A 128 3.89 9.08 -1.39
C LEU A 128 4.97 8.13 -1.91
N TYR A 129 4.59 7.12 -2.70
CA TYR A 129 5.55 6.23 -3.35
C TYR A 129 6.51 7.01 -4.25
N ASP A 130 6.00 7.84 -5.16
CA ASP A 130 6.80 8.64 -6.09
C ASP A 130 7.75 9.59 -5.34
N VAL A 131 7.26 10.24 -4.27
CA VAL A 131 8.10 11.05 -3.39
C VAL A 131 9.20 10.20 -2.76
N MET A 132 8.86 9.08 -2.11
CA MET A 132 9.81 8.21 -1.42
C MET A 132 10.87 7.64 -2.37
N GLU A 133 10.47 7.22 -3.57
CA GLU A 133 11.37 6.72 -4.61
C GLU A 133 12.45 7.76 -4.95
N ASN A 134 12.05 9.01 -5.13
CA ASN A 134 12.90 10.12 -5.54
C ASN A 134 13.64 10.84 -4.39
N LEU A 135 13.51 10.41 -3.13
CA LEU A 135 14.32 10.95 -2.03
C LEU A 135 15.78 10.46 -2.18
N ASP A 136 16.68 11.41 -2.41
CA ASP A 136 18.13 11.19 -2.45
C ASP A 136 18.77 11.47 -1.09
N THR A 137 20.09 11.62 -1.01
CA THR A 137 20.85 11.88 0.23
C THR A 137 21.06 13.37 0.53
N GLN A 138 20.52 14.28 -0.29
CA GLN A 138 20.72 15.73 -0.10
C GLN A 138 20.01 16.24 1.16
N TYR A 139 20.43 17.38 1.68
CA TYR A 139 19.75 17.98 2.83
C TYR A 139 18.43 18.64 2.40
N TYR A 140 17.31 18.10 2.89
CA TYR A 140 16.00 18.74 2.76
C TYR A 140 15.71 19.60 3.99
N LYS A 141 15.48 20.90 3.76
CA LYS A 141 15.08 21.85 4.82
C LYS A 141 13.69 21.56 5.39
N ASN A 142 12.82 20.94 4.61
CA ASN A 142 11.47 20.61 5.04
C ASN A 142 11.50 19.40 5.99
N ASP A 143 11.07 19.59 7.24
CA ASP A 143 11.14 18.56 8.28
C ASP A 143 10.32 17.31 7.96
N ILE A 144 9.19 17.44 7.28
CA ILE A 144 8.34 16.31 6.88
C ILE A 144 9.07 15.47 5.83
N ILE A 145 9.62 16.12 4.79
CA ILE A 145 10.40 15.45 3.74
C ILE A 145 11.70 14.86 4.31
N ARG A 146 12.37 15.58 5.22
CA ARG A 146 13.56 15.09 5.91
C ARG A 146 13.24 13.87 6.78
N THR A 147 12.09 13.85 7.45
CA THR A 147 11.64 12.69 8.23
C THR A 147 11.38 11.48 7.34
N LEU A 148 10.73 11.67 6.18
CA LEU A 148 10.56 10.60 5.19
C LEU A 148 11.90 10.07 4.66
N GLN A 149 12.85 10.98 4.39
CA GLN A 149 14.19 10.62 3.95
C GLN A 149 14.92 9.79 5.01
N LEU A 150 14.92 10.24 6.27
CA LEU A 150 15.50 9.47 7.38
C LEU A 150 14.84 8.10 7.53
N THR A 151 13.51 8.05 7.43
CA THR A 151 12.76 6.78 7.48
C THR A 151 13.21 5.83 6.36
N LYS A 152 13.31 6.32 5.11
CA LYS A 152 13.81 5.53 3.97
C LYS A 152 15.20 4.97 4.26
N PHE A 153 16.19 5.82 4.53
CA PHE A 153 17.58 5.37 4.61
C PHE A 153 17.89 4.60 5.90
N LEU A 154 17.33 4.99 7.05
CA LEU A 154 17.59 4.28 8.30
C LEU A 154 16.92 2.90 8.31
N LEU A 155 15.68 2.77 7.83
CA LEU A 155 15.03 1.45 7.75
C LEU A 155 15.71 0.53 6.74
N LEU A 156 16.12 1.06 5.58
CA LEU A 156 16.86 0.28 4.58
C LEU A 156 18.27 -0.11 5.08
N SER A 157 18.90 0.70 5.93
CA SER A 157 20.19 0.37 6.54
C SER A 157 20.11 -0.70 7.64
N GLU A 158 18.91 -0.96 8.17
CA GLU A 158 18.65 -1.91 9.25
C GLU A 158 17.55 -2.92 8.86
N PRO A 159 17.80 -3.83 7.89
CA PRO A 159 16.78 -4.72 7.34
C PRO A 159 16.06 -5.57 8.40
N ALA A 160 16.76 -5.93 9.48
CA ALA A 160 16.17 -6.67 10.59
C ALA A 160 15.11 -5.87 11.37
N LYS A 161 15.30 -4.56 11.55
CA LYS A 161 14.32 -3.69 12.21
C LYS A 161 13.12 -3.46 11.28
N MET A 162 13.38 -3.25 9.99
CA MET A 162 12.33 -3.12 8.97
C MET A 162 11.46 -4.40 8.90
N ALA A 163 12.07 -5.58 8.88
CA ALA A 163 11.34 -6.85 8.88
C ALA A 163 10.45 -7.01 10.13
N LYS A 164 10.92 -6.59 11.31
CA LYS A 164 10.10 -6.63 12.55
C LYS A 164 8.86 -5.74 12.45
N LEU A 165 8.99 -4.53 11.88
CA LEU A 165 7.84 -3.65 11.65
C LEU A 165 6.80 -4.30 10.72
N LEU A 166 7.25 -5.07 9.73
CA LEU A 166 6.38 -5.74 8.77
C LEU A 166 5.70 -7.01 9.32
N VAL A 167 6.24 -7.60 10.39
CA VAL A 167 5.73 -8.86 10.96
C VAL A 167 4.75 -8.65 12.11
N ASN A 168 4.77 -7.49 12.76
CA ASN A 168 3.75 -7.11 13.74
C ASN A 168 2.35 -7.12 13.09
N ASP A 169 1.28 -7.18 13.90
CA ASP A 169 -0.14 -7.36 13.52
C ASP A 169 -0.73 -6.35 12.49
N SER A 170 0.12 -5.51 11.89
CA SER A 170 -0.17 -4.53 10.86
C SER A 170 -0.64 -5.13 9.52
N PHE A 171 -0.29 -6.39 9.21
CA PHE A 171 -0.71 -7.03 7.95
C PHE A 171 -1.81 -8.06 8.18
N THR A 172 -2.92 -7.92 7.44
CA THR A 172 -3.89 -9.01 7.27
C THR A 172 -3.24 -10.19 6.53
N SER A 173 -3.80 -11.39 6.68
CA SER A 173 -3.31 -12.59 5.97
C SER A 173 -3.24 -12.39 4.45
N ASN A 174 -4.25 -11.73 3.87
CA ASN A 174 -4.28 -11.44 2.44
C ASN A 174 -3.20 -10.44 2.03
N SER A 175 -3.03 -9.35 2.77
CA SER A 175 -1.99 -8.35 2.50
C SER A 175 -0.59 -8.96 2.63
N ARG A 176 -0.39 -9.87 3.59
CA ARG A 176 0.86 -10.62 3.75
C ARG A 176 1.12 -11.55 2.57
N LYS A 177 0.11 -12.25 2.06
CA LYS A 177 0.21 -13.09 0.85
C LYS A 177 0.61 -12.26 -0.37
N GLU A 178 -0.06 -11.13 -0.61
CA GLU A 178 0.25 -10.21 -1.73
C GLU A 178 1.67 -9.66 -1.62
N PHE A 179 2.08 -9.22 -0.42
CA PHE A 179 3.43 -8.76 -0.13
C PHE A 179 4.50 -9.83 -0.42
N LEU A 180 4.34 -11.04 0.12
CA LEU A 180 5.29 -12.14 -0.10
C LEU A 180 5.35 -12.55 -1.57
N SER A 181 4.21 -12.58 -2.26
CA SER A 181 4.16 -12.89 -3.69
C SER A 181 4.95 -11.88 -4.52
N ASN A 182 4.86 -10.59 -4.19
CA ASN A 182 5.59 -9.53 -4.89
C ASN A 182 7.10 -9.53 -4.58
N ILE A 183 7.50 -9.96 -3.38
CA ILE A 183 8.91 -10.15 -3.05
C ILE A 183 9.49 -11.36 -3.79
N LEU A 184 8.76 -12.47 -3.81
CA LEU A 184 9.21 -13.73 -4.41
C LEU A 184 9.09 -13.75 -5.94
N SER A 185 8.46 -12.76 -6.57
CA SER A 185 8.50 -12.59 -8.02
C SER A 185 9.81 -11.93 -8.51
N ASN A 186 10.63 -11.39 -7.61
CA ASN A 186 11.92 -10.82 -7.95
C ASN A 186 13.00 -11.91 -8.00
N ASP A 187 13.55 -12.15 -9.19
CA ASP A 187 14.56 -13.19 -9.44
C ASP A 187 15.83 -13.05 -8.58
N GLU A 188 16.27 -11.84 -8.27
CA GLU A 188 17.44 -11.63 -7.41
C GLU A 188 17.16 -12.05 -5.97
N ILE A 189 15.97 -11.70 -5.47
CA ILE A 189 15.52 -12.14 -4.14
C ILE A 189 15.40 -13.66 -4.12
N VAL A 190 14.82 -14.28 -5.16
CA VAL A 190 14.72 -15.75 -5.25
C VAL A 190 16.10 -16.40 -5.30
N LYS A 191 17.08 -15.81 -5.99
CA LYS A 191 18.47 -16.30 -6.01
C LYS A 191 19.09 -16.26 -4.62
N GLU A 192 18.95 -15.16 -3.88
CA GLU A 192 19.43 -15.07 -2.49
C GLU A 192 18.68 -16.02 -1.55
N PHE A 193 17.37 -16.15 -1.72
CA PHE A 193 16.54 -17.07 -0.95
C PHE A 193 16.98 -18.53 -1.15
N ARG A 194 17.34 -18.92 -2.37
CA ARG A 194 17.87 -20.26 -2.70
C ARG A 194 19.25 -20.56 -2.08
N LYS A 195 20.04 -19.54 -1.73
CA LYS A 195 21.33 -19.72 -1.04
C LYS A 195 21.15 -20.01 0.46
N THR A 196 19.94 -19.81 1.00
CA THR A 196 19.64 -20.05 2.42
C THR A 196 19.51 -21.54 2.70
N ASN A 197 19.95 -21.99 3.89
CA ASN A 197 19.80 -23.39 4.31
C ASN A 197 18.31 -23.81 4.33
N VAL A 198 18.03 -24.99 3.75
CA VAL A 198 16.72 -25.67 3.69
C VAL A 198 15.99 -25.69 5.02
N ASP A 199 16.68 -25.91 6.14
CA ASP A 199 16.05 -25.96 7.48
C ASP A 199 15.49 -24.60 7.91
N ARG A 200 16.22 -23.53 7.57
CA ARG A 200 15.82 -22.15 7.88
C ARG A 200 14.68 -21.72 6.96
N LEU A 201 14.72 -22.13 5.70
CA LEU A 201 13.63 -22.02 4.73
C LEU A 201 12.34 -22.68 5.24
N ALA A 202 12.44 -23.92 5.73
CA ALA A 202 11.32 -24.66 6.29
C ALA A 202 10.73 -23.96 7.53
N ALA A 203 11.58 -23.42 8.41
CA ALA A 203 11.16 -22.66 9.58
C ALA A 203 10.45 -21.34 9.22
N ILE A 204 10.97 -20.60 8.24
CA ILE A 204 10.37 -19.35 7.74
C ILE A 204 8.98 -19.62 7.15
N LEU A 205 8.88 -20.66 6.32
CA LEU A 205 7.62 -21.07 5.71
C LEU A 205 6.60 -21.52 6.76
N LYS A 206 7.01 -22.36 7.72
CA LYS A 206 6.15 -22.83 8.81
C LYS A 206 5.59 -21.70 9.68
N ASN A 207 6.34 -20.62 9.86
CA ASN A 207 5.95 -19.47 10.68
C ASN A 207 5.23 -18.35 9.89
N SER A 208 5.08 -18.49 8.56
CA SER A 208 4.44 -17.46 7.71
C SER A 208 2.94 -17.27 7.97
N GLY A 209 2.29 -18.23 8.62
CA GLY A 209 0.84 -18.24 8.85
C GLY A 209 0.01 -18.56 7.60
N LEU A 210 0.64 -18.89 6.47
CA LEU A 210 -0.03 -19.34 5.25
C LEU A 210 -0.59 -20.76 5.44
N LYS A 211 -1.76 -21.04 4.87
CA LYS A 211 -2.27 -22.41 4.81
C LYS A 211 -1.34 -23.26 3.95
N ALA A 212 -1.16 -24.52 4.34
CA ALA A 212 -0.24 -25.44 3.66
C ALA A 212 -0.48 -25.55 2.14
N ALA A 213 -1.75 -25.51 1.70
CA ALA A 213 -2.10 -25.57 0.28
C ALA A 213 -1.64 -24.32 -0.49
N GLU A 214 -1.88 -23.12 0.06
CA GLU A 214 -1.49 -21.85 -0.57
C GLU A 214 0.03 -21.69 -0.65
N MET A 215 0.73 -22.21 0.36
CA MET A 215 2.19 -22.24 0.41
C MET A 215 2.77 -23.20 -0.62
N ALA A 216 2.18 -24.39 -0.79
CA ALA A 216 2.60 -25.35 -1.80
C ALA A 216 2.44 -24.79 -3.22
N GLU A 217 1.32 -24.13 -3.50
CA GLU A 217 1.06 -23.46 -4.78
C GLU A 217 2.09 -22.35 -5.05
N MET A 218 2.35 -21.48 -4.06
CA MET A 218 3.35 -20.41 -4.17
C MET A 218 4.76 -20.96 -4.45
N LEU A 219 5.16 -22.03 -3.75
CA LEU A 219 6.46 -22.66 -3.95
C LEU A 219 6.56 -23.35 -5.31
N GLU A 220 5.51 -24.05 -5.72
CA GLU A 220 5.45 -24.77 -7.00
C GLU A 220 5.62 -23.80 -8.18
N HIS A 221 4.88 -22.69 -8.17
CA HIS A 221 4.84 -21.77 -9.30
C HIS A 221 5.99 -20.76 -9.31
N ASN A 222 6.41 -20.25 -8.15
CA ASN A 222 7.31 -19.09 -8.10
C ASN A 222 8.74 -19.42 -7.61
N VAL A 223 8.95 -20.51 -6.86
CA VAL A 223 10.25 -20.80 -6.22
C VAL A 223 10.96 -22.02 -6.82
N LEU A 224 10.22 -23.10 -7.11
CA LEU A 224 10.78 -24.36 -7.58
C LEU A 224 10.90 -24.38 -9.12
N ASN A 225 12.09 -24.71 -9.61
CA ASN A 225 12.29 -25.00 -11.03
C ASN A 225 11.72 -26.39 -11.39
N LYS A 226 11.59 -26.70 -12.69
CA LYS A 226 10.98 -27.95 -13.20
C LYS A 226 11.60 -29.23 -12.61
N LYS A 227 12.91 -29.23 -12.32
CA LYS A 227 13.64 -30.36 -11.74
C LYS A 227 13.36 -30.53 -10.24
N THR A 228 13.40 -29.44 -9.48
CA THR A 228 13.08 -29.45 -8.05
C THR A 228 11.60 -29.64 -7.76
N ARG A 229 10.72 -29.18 -8.66
CA ARG A 229 9.26 -29.37 -8.60
C ARG A 229 8.89 -30.85 -8.62
N LYS A 230 9.50 -31.62 -9.53
CA LYS A 230 9.27 -33.07 -9.62
C LYS A 230 9.70 -33.81 -8.34
N LEU A 231 10.83 -33.43 -7.75
CA LEU A 231 11.31 -34.01 -6.49
C LEU A 231 10.40 -33.65 -5.31
N PHE A 232 9.93 -32.40 -5.25
CA PHE A 232 9.00 -31.94 -4.22
C PHE A 232 7.64 -32.65 -4.30
N LEU A 233 7.05 -32.74 -5.50
CA LEU A 233 5.81 -33.48 -5.72
C LEU A 233 5.95 -34.96 -5.40
N ASN A 234 7.06 -35.59 -5.78
CA ASN A 234 7.33 -36.99 -5.41
C ASN A 234 7.40 -37.19 -3.89
N SER A 235 8.08 -36.29 -3.17
CA SER A 235 8.14 -36.32 -1.70
C SER A 235 6.77 -36.14 -1.03
N LEU A 236 5.92 -35.24 -1.56
CA LEU A 236 4.55 -35.06 -1.10
C LEU A 236 3.69 -36.32 -1.33
N MET A 237 3.80 -36.92 -2.51
CA MET A 237 3.06 -38.15 -2.87
C MET A 237 3.52 -39.35 -2.04
N GLU A 238 4.80 -39.45 -1.72
CA GLU A 238 5.35 -40.45 -0.79
C GLU A 238 4.78 -40.28 0.64
N GLN A 239 4.62 -39.04 1.12
CA GLN A 239 3.97 -38.76 2.40
C GLN A 239 2.47 -39.09 2.42
N GLU A 240 1.74 -38.85 1.34
CA GLU A 240 0.34 -39.28 1.21
C GLU A 240 0.20 -40.81 1.24
N ASN A 241 1.11 -41.52 0.58
CA ASN A 241 1.14 -42.98 0.59
C ASN A 241 1.45 -43.53 1.99
N MET A 242 2.34 -42.88 2.75
CA MET A 242 2.57 -43.22 4.17
C MET A 242 1.33 -42.97 5.05
N ARG A 243 0.59 -41.86 4.84
CA ARG A 243 -0.66 -41.61 5.56
C ARG A 243 -1.77 -42.62 5.24
N LYS A 244 -1.81 -43.15 4.02
CA LYS A 244 -2.74 -44.23 3.63
C LYS A 244 -2.38 -45.57 4.28
N LEU A 245 -1.09 -45.82 4.58
CA LEU A 245 -0.62 -47.00 5.28
C LEU A 245 -0.89 -46.96 6.80
N THR A 246 -1.00 -45.77 7.40
CA THR A 246 -1.31 -45.57 8.84
C THR A 246 -2.80 -45.36 9.15
N LYS A 247 -3.72 -46.03 8.44
CA LYS A 247 -5.05 -46.29 9.01
C LYS A 247 -4.94 -47.57 9.85
N PRO A 248 -4.94 -47.51 11.20
CA PRO A 248 -4.90 -48.73 11.99
C PRO A 248 -6.18 -49.52 11.73
N LYS A 249 -6.05 -50.74 11.21
CA LYS A 249 -7.08 -51.77 11.42
C LYS A 249 -7.28 -51.87 12.92
N LYS A 250 -8.52 -51.69 13.39
CA LYS A 250 -8.93 -51.92 14.78
C LYS A 250 -8.41 -53.29 15.23
N ALA A 251 -7.29 -53.31 15.95
CA ALA A 251 -6.83 -54.50 16.62
C ALA A 251 -7.74 -54.71 17.85
N ARG A 252 -8.37 -55.87 17.90
CA ARG A 252 -9.18 -56.33 19.04
C ARG A 252 -8.37 -56.21 20.33
N LYS A 253 -9.00 -55.69 21.39
CA LYS A 253 -8.52 -55.79 22.77
C LYS A 253 -8.13 -57.25 23.05
N LEU A 254 -6.86 -57.48 23.35
CA LEU A 254 -6.43 -58.59 24.19
C LEU A 254 -5.98 -57.95 25.50
N GLU A 255 -6.77 -58.16 26.55
CA GLU A 255 -6.37 -57.87 27.91
C GLU A 255 -5.12 -58.67 28.23
N THR A 256 -4.11 -58.03 28.78
CA THR A 256 -3.06 -58.73 29.52
C THR A 256 -2.79 -57.92 30.78
N THR A 257 -2.91 -58.63 31.89
CA THR A 257 -3.09 -58.18 33.27
C THR A 257 -1.83 -57.56 33.88
N LEU A 258 -2.04 -56.64 34.82
CA LEU A 258 -1.05 -55.99 35.69
C LEU A 258 -0.39 -57.02 36.62
N GLY A 259 0.57 -57.78 36.08
CA GLY A 259 1.33 -58.74 36.86
C GLY A 259 2.68 -59.01 36.22
N LYS A 260 3.54 -57.99 36.16
CA LYS A 260 4.99 -58.19 35.91
C LYS A 260 5.89 -56.99 36.24
N PHE A 261 5.51 -56.18 37.22
CA PHE A 261 6.44 -55.31 37.93
C PHE A 261 6.06 -55.28 39.42
N PHE A 262 5.96 -56.47 40.02
CA PHE A 262 6.70 -56.70 41.27
C PHE A 262 8.14 -56.99 40.87
#